data_AF-A0A7L4TCV0-F1
#
_entry.id   AF-A0A7L4TCV0-F1
#
_cell.length_a   1.000
_cell.length_b   1.000
_cell.length_c   1.000
_cell.angle_alpha   90.00
_cell.angle_beta   90.00
_cell.angle_gamma   90.00
#
_symmetry.space_group_name_H-M   'P 1'
#
loop_
_entity.id
_entity.type
_entity.pdbx_description
1 polymer ?
#
loop_
_entity_poly.entity_id
_entity_poly.type
_entity_poly.pdbx_seq_one_letter_code
_entity_poly.pdbx_strand_id
1 'polypeptide(L)'
;LQGALVTKTGSGEGCGATWPLCFGEVIPTNPAIETIIDYSHRIVSGLVGAMIIILAIWAWKQLKHMREAKALSIAAVILIIFQGLLGAGAVVFGQSKAILALHFGISAMSLAAVVLLTILAFEDGREHTMSPKVSRGFKYYVFFVIT
;
A
#
# COMPACT_ATOMS: atom_id res chain seq x y z
N LEU A 1 -7.91 -8.61 -7.62
CA LEU A 1 -8.88 -9.72 -7.45
C LEU A 1 -10.25 -9.21 -6.98
N GLN A 2 -10.36 -8.55 -5.82
CA GLN A 2 -11.67 -8.06 -5.32
C GLN A 2 -12.35 -7.01 -6.22
N GLY A 3 -11.61 -6.04 -6.79
CA GLY A 3 -12.21 -5.08 -7.74
C GLY A 3 -12.76 -5.72 -9.03
N ALA A 4 -12.14 -6.82 -9.48
CA ALA A 4 -12.65 -7.59 -10.62
C ALA A 4 -13.94 -8.36 -10.25
N LEU A 5 -14.07 -8.81 -9.00
CA LEU A 5 -15.29 -9.42 -8.47
C LEU A 5 -16.42 -8.40 -8.48
N VAL A 6 -16.21 -7.22 -7.88
CA VAL A 6 -17.18 -6.10 -7.81
C VAL A 6 -17.68 -5.70 -9.21
N THR A 7 -16.76 -5.64 -10.19
CA THR A 7 -17.11 -5.32 -11.58
C THR A 7 -17.94 -6.42 -12.24
N LYS A 8 -17.65 -7.70 -11.93
CA LYS A 8 -18.32 -8.86 -12.52
C LYS A 8 -19.70 -9.13 -11.92
N THR A 9 -19.87 -8.85 -10.63
CA THR A 9 -21.16 -8.98 -9.94
C THR A 9 -22.06 -7.77 -10.15
N GLY A 10 -21.53 -6.65 -10.65
CA GLY A 10 -22.28 -5.40 -10.78
C GLY A 10 -22.43 -4.66 -9.45
N SER A 11 -21.75 -5.11 -8.40
CA SER A 11 -21.82 -4.56 -7.04
C SER A 11 -21.21 -3.17 -6.90
N GLY A 12 -20.63 -2.61 -7.96
CA GLY A 12 -19.89 -1.35 -7.92
C GLY A 12 -20.71 -0.11 -7.49
N GLU A 13 -22.03 -0.24 -7.42
CA GLU A 13 -22.97 0.77 -6.91
C GLU A 13 -23.71 0.29 -5.63
N GLY A 14 -23.26 -0.82 -5.02
CA GLY A 14 -23.94 -1.47 -3.90
C GLY A 14 -24.05 -0.61 -2.62
N CYS A 15 -23.21 0.41 -2.49
CA CYS A 15 -23.25 1.42 -1.42
C CYS A 15 -23.72 2.81 -1.88
N GLY A 16 -24.28 2.93 -3.10
CA GLY A 16 -24.72 4.20 -3.69
C GLY A 16 -23.58 5.21 -3.91
N ALA A 17 -23.93 6.47 -4.15
CA ALA A 17 -22.99 7.58 -4.41
C ALA A 17 -22.26 8.10 -3.14
N THR A 18 -22.44 7.45 -1.99
CA THR A 18 -21.80 7.85 -0.74
C THR A 18 -20.42 7.22 -0.58
N TRP A 19 -19.42 8.05 -0.29
CA TRP A 19 -18.03 7.66 0.02
C TRP A 19 -17.51 8.61 1.10
N PRO A 20 -16.87 8.14 2.19
CA PRO A 20 -16.37 6.79 2.44
C PRO A 20 -17.39 5.84 3.09
N LEU A 21 -18.45 6.38 3.70
CA LEU A 21 -19.49 5.63 4.40
C LEU A 21 -20.52 5.05 3.41
N CYS A 22 -21.07 3.87 3.72
CA CYS A 22 -22.10 3.21 2.92
C CYS A 22 -23.48 3.60 3.48
N PHE A 23 -24.25 4.43 2.77
CA PHE A 23 -25.54 4.98 3.26
C PHE A 23 -25.47 5.69 4.63
N GLY A 24 -24.29 6.23 4.99
CA GLY A 24 -24.08 6.88 6.29
C GLY A 24 -23.83 5.93 7.46
N GLU A 25 -23.89 4.61 7.24
CA GLU A 25 -23.59 3.60 8.25
C GLU A 25 -22.14 3.07 8.10
N VAL A 26 -21.47 2.86 9.24
CA VAL A 26 -20.15 2.21 9.29
C VAL A 26 -20.30 0.69 9.14
N ILE A 27 -21.38 0.10 9.64
CA ILE A 27 -21.71 -1.31 9.47
C ILE A 27 -23.16 -1.35 8.96
N PRO A 28 -23.41 -1.74 7.70
CA PRO A 28 -24.76 -1.77 7.18
C PRO A 28 -25.59 -2.77 7.98
N THR A 29 -26.74 -2.35 8.48
CA THR A 29 -27.59 -3.13 9.39
C THR A 29 -28.39 -4.25 8.71
N ASN A 30 -28.63 -4.16 7.39
CA ASN A 30 -29.25 -5.22 6.59
C ASN A 30 -28.78 -5.19 5.10
N PRO A 31 -27.51 -5.55 4.80
CA PRO A 31 -26.93 -5.36 3.47
C PRO A 31 -27.33 -6.47 2.50
N ALA A 32 -27.68 -6.10 1.27
CA ALA A 32 -27.70 -7.02 0.14
C ALA A 32 -26.26 -7.54 -0.14
N ILE A 33 -26.12 -8.70 -0.77
CA ILE A 33 -24.80 -9.29 -1.10
C ILE A 33 -23.92 -8.30 -1.87
N GLU A 34 -24.52 -7.53 -2.78
CA GLU A 34 -23.84 -6.47 -3.54
C GLU A 34 -23.20 -5.41 -2.63
N THR A 35 -23.92 -4.95 -1.59
CA THR A 35 -23.42 -3.98 -0.61
C THR A 35 -22.26 -4.55 0.23
N ILE A 36 -22.32 -5.84 0.59
CA ILE A 36 -21.24 -6.52 1.31
C ILE A 36 -19.97 -6.57 0.44
N ILE A 37 -20.13 -6.88 -0.85
CA ILE A 37 -19.01 -6.98 -1.80
C ILE A 37 -18.33 -5.62 -1.99
N ASP A 38 -19.09 -4.54 -2.21
CA ASP A 38 -18.50 -3.19 -2.34
C ASP A 38 -17.86 -2.71 -1.04
N TYR A 39 -18.56 -2.87 0.10
CA TYR A 39 -18.04 -2.43 1.39
C TYR A 39 -16.77 -3.17 1.79
N SER A 40 -16.72 -4.50 1.61
CA SER A 40 -15.50 -5.29 1.87
C SER A 40 -14.35 -4.87 0.97
N HIS A 41 -14.62 -4.56 -0.30
CA HIS A 41 -13.62 -4.04 -1.23
C HIS A 41 -13.05 -2.69 -0.76
N ARG A 42 -13.90 -1.77 -0.26
CA ARG A 42 -13.46 -0.47 0.28
C ARG A 42 -12.55 -0.64 1.51
N ILE A 43 -12.94 -1.50 2.46
CA ILE A 43 -12.13 -1.77 3.66
C ILE A 43 -10.76 -2.34 3.28
N VAL A 44 -10.75 -3.41 2.48
CA VAL A 44 -9.52 -4.10 2.11
C VAL A 44 -8.61 -3.18 1.30
N SER A 45 -9.18 -2.38 0.39
CA SER A 45 -8.41 -1.40 -0.38
C SER A 45 -7.79 -0.32 0.50
N GLY A 46 -8.52 0.16 1.52
CA GLY A 46 -8.00 1.10 2.51
C GLY A 46 -6.85 0.50 3.32
N LEU A 47 -7.00 -0.74 3.80
CA LEU A 47 -5.97 -1.44 4.56
C LEU A 47 -4.71 -1.69 3.72
N VAL A 48 -4.87 -2.19 2.49
CA VAL A 48 -3.75 -2.40 1.56
C VAL A 48 -3.06 -1.08 1.24
N GLY A 49 -3.82 0.00 1.01
CA GLY A 49 -3.24 1.32 0.78
C GLY A 49 -2.38 1.81 1.95
N ALA A 50 -2.84 1.61 3.19
CA ALA A 50 -2.08 1.94 4.39
C ALA A 50 -0.78 1.09 4.49
N MET A 51 -0.86 -0.21 4.20
CA MET A 51 0.32 -1.08 4.20
C MET A 51 1.36 -0.65 3.15
N ILE A 52 0.93 -0.24 1.96
CA ILE A 52 1.84 0.26 0.91
C ILE A 52 2.53 1.55 1.35
N ILE A 53 1.81 2.48 2.00
CA ILE A 53 2.41 3.71 2.53
C ILE A 53 3.46 3.39 3.59
N ILE A 54 3.16 2.47 4.52
CA ILE A 54 4.10 2.02 5.55
C ILE A 54 5.36 1.42 4.90
N LEU A 55 5.19 0.54 3.92
CA LEU A 55 6.29 -0.07 3.18
C LEU A 55 7.14 0.97 2.46
N ALA A 56 6.51 1.94 1.79
CA ALA A 56 7.22 3.01 1.08
C ALA A 56 8.04 3.89 2.03
N ILE A 57 7.48 4.26 3.19
CA ILE A 57 8.21 5.02 4.22
C ILE A 57 9.37 4.20 4.78
N TRP A 58 9.17 2.90 4.99
CA TRP A 58 10.19 2.03 5.54
C TRP A 58 11.34 1.79 4.55
N ALA A 59 11.01 1.51 3.29
CA ALA A 59 11.95 1.38 2.19
C ALA A 59 12.75 2.67 1.99
N TRP A 60 12.10 3.84 2.03
CA TRP A 60 12.77 5.13 1.95
C TRP A 60 13.83 5.33 3.05
N LYS A 61 13.52 4.91 4.29
CA LYS A 61 14.43 5.02 5.44
C LYS A 61 15.57 4.02 5.37
N GLN A 62 15.27 2.76 5.06
CA GLN A 62 16.26 1.69 5.06
C GLN A 62 17.15 1.74 3.83
N LEU A 63 16.57 1.80 2.63
CA LEU A 63 17.26 1.77 1.34
C LEU A 63 17.70 3.17 0.87
N LYS A 64 17.96 4.09 1.81
CA LYS A 64 18.30 5.50 1.53
C LYS A 64 19.51 5.73 0.62
N HIS A 65 20.36 4.71 0.44
CA HIS A 65 21.55 4.74 -0.40
C HIS A 65 21.24 4.45 -1.87
N MET A 66 20.14 3.73 -2.17
CA MET A 66 19.66 3.50 -3.54
C MET A 66 18.72 4.62 -4.00
N ARG A 67 18.96 5.16 -5.20
CA ARG A 67 18.13 6.24 -5.76
C ARG A 67 16.81 5.70 -6.30
N GLU A 68 16.85 4.48 -6.81
CA GLU A 68 15.74 3.70 -7.36
C GLU A 68 14.70 3.44 -6.28
N ALA A 69 15.13 3.00 -5.09
CA ALA A 69 14.24 2.75 -3.96
C ALA A 69 13.51 4.03 -3.53
N LYS A 70 14.17 5.20 -3.59
CA LYS A 70 13.53 6.49 -3.32
C LYS A 70 12.49 6.84 -4.37
N ALA A 71 12.85 6.77 -5.66
CA ALA A 71 11.93 7.07 -6.75
C ALA A 71 10.69 6.16 -6.71
N LEU A 72 10.88 4.85 -6.50
CA LEU A 72 9.81 3.88 -6.38
C LEU A 72 8.93 4.10 -5.14
N SER A 73 9.51 4.49 -4.00
CA SER A 73 8.75 4.80 -2.79
C SER A 73 7.85 6.03 -2.98
N ILE A 74 8.36 7.09 -3.62
CA ILE A 74 7.54 8.27 -3.98
C ILE A 74 6.45 7.86 -4.98
N ALA A 75 6.81 7.12 -6.02
CA ALA A 75 5.87 6.67 -7.03
C ALA A 75 4.74 5.82 -6.41
N ALA A 76 5.06 4.89 -5.50
CA ALA A 76 4.07 4.06 -4.82
C ALA A 76 3.05 4.90 -4.01
N VAL A 77 3.51 5.92 -3.28
CA VAL A 77 2.63 6.83 -2.53
C VAL A 77 1.75 7.67 -3.48
N ILE A 78 2.30 8.14 -4.59
CA ILE A 78 1.52 8.90 -5.58
C ILE A 78 0.46 8.00 -6.23
N LEU A 79 0.85 6.79 -6.66
CA LEU A 79 -0.04 5.84 -7.32
C LEU A 79 -1.21 5.43 -6.41
N ILE A 80 -0.97 5.18 -5.12
CA ILE A 80 -2.05 4.80 -4.20
C ILE A 80 -3.04 5.95 -3.95
N ILE A 81 -2.57 7.20 -3.92
CA ILE A 81 -3.43 8.38 -3.82
C ILE A 81 -4.31 8.49 -5.06
N PHE A 82 -3.72 8.40 -6.26
CA PHE A 82 -4.48 8.44 -7.51
C PHE A 82 -5.47 7.27 -7.63
N GLN A 83 -5.08 6.07 -7.18
CA GLN A 83 -5.97 4.91 -7.16
C GLN A 83 -7.18 5.15 -6.26
N GLY A 84 -6.98 5.71 -5.06
CA GLY A 84 -8.05 6.10 -4.15
C GLY A 84 -8.98 7.15 -4.73
N LEU A 85 -8.43 8.20 -5.36
CA LEU A 85 -9.20 9.25 -6.02
C LEU A 85 -10.02 8.73 -7.20
N LEU A 86 -9.45 7.86 -8.04
CA LEU A 86 -10.17 7.25 -9.14
C LEU A 86 -11.26 6.28 -8.64
N GLY A 87 -11.01 5.56 -7.56
CA GLY A 87 -12.01 4.70 -6.92
C GLY A 87 -13.19 5.51 -6.37
N ALA A 88 -12.91 6.59 -5.64
CA ALA A 88 -13.95 7.52 -5.17
C ALA A 88 -14.69 8.19 -6.33
N GLY A 89 -13.96 8.61 -7.36
CA GLY A 89 -14.53 9.20 -8.57
C GLY A 89 -15.44 8.24 -9.34
N ALA A 90 -15.09 6.95 -9.40
CA ALA A 90 -15.95 5.93 -10.03
C ALA A 90 -17.29 5.77 -9.32
N VAL A 91 -17.32 5.96 -7.99
CA VAL A 91 -18.54 5.88 -7.17
C VAL A 91 -19.39 7.16 -7.33
N VAL A 92 -18.77 8.34 -7.34
CA VAL A 92 -19.51 9.63 -7.35
C VAL A 92 -19.92 10.06 -8.77
N PHE A 93 -19.04 9.90 -9.76
CA PHE A 93 -19.26 10.36 -11.13
C PHE A 93 -19.75 9.24 -12.07
N GLY A 94 -19.94 8.03 -11.54
CA GLY A 94 -20.36 6.86 -12.29
C GLY A 94 -19.20 6.09 -12.93
N GLN A 95 -19.42 4.80 -13.13
CA GLN A 95 -18.40 3.87 -13.63
C GLN A 95 -18.22 3.97 -15.15
N SER A 96 -17.49 5.00 -15.61
CA SER A 96 -17.09 5.04 -17.02
C SER A 96 -16.03 3.97 -17.33
N LYS A 97 -16.08 3.38 -18.53
CA LYS A 97 -15.08 2.40 -19.00
C LYS A 97 -13.65 2.95 -18.92
N ALA A 98 -13.49 4.26 -19.13
CA ALA A 98 -12.19 4.93 -19.04
C ALA A 98 -11.67 5.00 -17.60
N ILE A 99 -12.50 5.41 -16.62
CA ILE A 99 -12.10 5.45 -15.21
C ILE A 99 -11.73 4.06 -14.71
N LEU A 100 -12.52 3.04 -15.05
CA LEU A 100 -12.26 1.67 -14.65
C LEU A 100 -10.96 1.13 -15.26
N ALA A 101 -10.70 1.41 -16.54
CA ALA A 101 -9.45 1.03 -17.21
C ALA A 101 -8.23 1.73 -16.59
N LEU A 102 -8.34 3.04 -16.31
CA LEU A 102 -7.28 3.80 -15.65
C LEU A 102 -7.02 3.29 -14.23
N HIS A 103 -8.06 3.03 -13.46
CA HIS A 103 -7.96 2.48 -12.11
C HIS A 103 -7.26 1.11 -12.13
N PHE A 104 -7.58 0.25 -13.09
CA PHE A 104 -6.90 -1.04 -13.27
C PHE A 104 -5.42 -0.88 -13.66
N GLY A 105 -5.11 0.01 -14.61
CA GLY A 105 -3.73 0.27 -15.04
C GLY A 105 -2.85 0.81 -13.91
N ILE A 106 -3.36 1.78 -13.14
CA ILE A 106 -2.66 2.34 -11.98
C ILE A 106 -2.48 1.29 -10.88
N SER A 107 -3.46 0.41 -10.68
CA SER A 107 -3.33 -0.72 -9.75
C SER A 107 -2.20 -1.67 -10.15
N ALA A 108 -2.04 -1.96 -11.45
CA ALA A 108 -0.95 -2.78 -11.96
C ALA A 108 0.41 -2.10 -11.77
N MET A 109 0.50 -0.78 -12.02
CA MET A 109 1.71 0.00 -11.75
C MET A 109 2.06 0.03 -10.26
N SER A 110 1.07 0.17 -9.37
CA SER A 110 1.28 0.13 -7.92
C SER A 110 1.81 -1.23 -7.46
N LEU A 111 1.27 -2.32 -8.02
CA LEU A 111 1.78 -3.67 -7.74
C LEU A 111 3.24 -3.82 -8.20
N ALA A 112 3.56 -3.38 -9.43
CA ALA A 112 4.91 -3.42 -9.95
C ALA A 112 5.89 -2.62 -9.07
N ALA A 113 5.51 -1.43 -8.61
CA ALA A 113 6.34 -0.61 -7.73
C ALA A 113 6.63 -1.32 -6.39
N VAL A 114 5.62 -1.94 -5.77
CA VAL A 114 5.78 -2.69 -4.52
C VAL A 114 6.67 -3.92 -4.71
N VAL A 115 6.50 -4.66 -5.82
CA VAL A 115 7.34 -5.81 -6.16
C VAL A 115 8.80 -5.39 -6.34
N LEU A 116 9.05 -4.32 -7.10
CA LEU A 116 10.40 -3.80 -7.30
C LEU A 116 11.04 -3.32 -5.98
N LEU A 117 10.29 -2.61 -5.14
CA LEU A 117 10.77 -2.22 -3.81
C LEU A 117 11.12 -3.44 -2.95
N THR A 118 10.33 -4.50 -3.06
CA THR A 118 10.58 -5.75 -2.33
C THR A 118 11.86 -6.42 -2.83
N ILE A 119 12.05 -6.52 -4.15
CA ILE A 119 13.27 -7.07 -4.75
C ILE A 119 14.50 -6.27 -4.29
N LEU A 120 14.45 -4.94 -4.39
CA LEU A 120 15.53 -4.07 -3.92
C LEU A 120 15.79 -4.21 -2.41
N ALA A 121 14.77 -4.49 -1.61
CA ALA A 121 14.96 -4.74 -0.18
C ALA A 121 15.69 -6.07 0.09
N PHE A 122 15.49 -7.09 -0.74
CA PHE A 122 16.20 -8.38 -0.63
C PHE A 122 17.59 -8.34 -1.26
N GLU A 123 17.78 -7.55 -2.32
CA GLU A 123 19.05 -7.40 -3.05
C GLU A 123 19.97 -6.32 -2.43
N ASP A 124 19.52 -5.64 -1.36
CA ASP A 124 20.24 -4.56 -0.65
C ASP A 124 21.72 -4.89 -0.36
N GLY A 125 22.11 -6.18 -0.35
CA GLY A 125 23.52 -6.61 -0.45
C GLY A 125 24.38 -6.20 0.75
N ARG A 126 23.79 -5.46 1.70
CA ARG A 126 24.36 -5.17 2.99
C ARG A 126 24.46 -6.48 3.72
N GLU A 127 25.68 -6.98 3.82
CA GLU A 127 26.01 -7.90 4.89
C GLU A 127 25.51 -7.25 6.18
N HIS A 128 24.51 -7.88 6.79
CA HIS A 128 24.16 -7.61 8.17
C HIS A 128 25.35 -8.07 9.01
N THR A 129 26.41 -7.26 9.03
CA THR A 129 27.50 -7.43 9.99
C THR A 129 26.85 -7.26 11.34
N MET A 130 26.56 -8.37 12.01
CA MET A 130 26.19 -8.37 13.43
C MET A 130 27.41 -7.85 14.16
N SER A 131 27.55 -6.53 14.22
CA SER A 131 28.49 -5.90 15.11
C SER A 131 27.93 -6.12 16.51
N PRO A 132 28.53 -7.00 17.34
CA PRO A 132 28.04 -7.19 18.70
C PRO A 132 27.99 -5.81 19.37
N LYS A 133 26.86 -5.46 19.99
CA LYS A 133 26.75 -4.24 20.78
C LYS A 133 27.56 -4.43 22.06
N VAL A 134 28.83 -4.09 21.99
CA VAL A 134 29.76 -4.22 23.12
C VAL A 134 29.58 -3.04 24.09
N SER A 135 29.47 -3.34 25.39
CA SER A 135 29.33 -2.30 26.42
C SER A 135 30.57 -1.40 26.47
N ARG A 136 30.40 -0.12 26.87
CA ARG A 136 31.52 0.82 26.99
C ARG A 136 32.62 0.28 27.91
N GLY A 137 32.25 -0.39 29.01
CA GLY A 137 33.21 -0.98 29.95
C GLY A 137 34.09 -2.05 29.32
N PHE A 138 33.52 -2.92 28.48
CA PHE A 138 34.29 -3.95 27.79
C PHE A 138 35.24 -3.35 26.75
N LYS A 139 34.85 -2.26 26.07
CA LYS A 139 35.77 -1.54 25.15
C LYS A 139 37.00 -0.98 25.88
N TYR A 140 36.81 -0.40 27.06
CA TYR A 140 37.93 0.10 27.87
C TYR A 140 38.81 -1.02 28.40
N TYR A 141 38.22 -2.12 28.86
CA TYR A 141 38.95 -3.30 29.30
C TYR A 141 39.85 -3.87 28.18
N VAL A 142 39.29 -4.07 26.98
CA VAL A 142 40.05 -4.56 25.84
C VAL A 142 41.17 -3.59 25.43
N PHE A 143 40.91 -2.29 25.43
CA PHE A 143 41.93 -1.27 25.13
C PHE A 143 43.08 -1.28 26.13
N PHE A 144 42.79 -1.42 27.43
CA PHE A 144 43.79 -1.46 28.48
C PHE A 144 44.59 -2.77 28.53
N VAL A 145 44.00 -3.88 28.05
CA VAL A 145 44.68 -5.19 28.02
C VAL A 145 45.56 -5.36 26.78
N ILE A 146 45.22 -4.70 25.67
CA ILE A 146 45.94 -4.83 24.39
C ILE A 146 47.02 -3.75 24.20
N THR A 147 46.95 -2.63 24.94
CA THR A 147 47.98 -1.56 24.97
C THR A 147 48.93 -1.77 26.14
#